data_AF-A0A327KFK4-F1
#
_entry.id   AF-A0A327KFK4-F1
#
_cell.length_a   1.000
_cell.length_b   1.000
_cell.length_c   1.000
_cell.angle_alpha   90.00
_cell.angle_beta   90.00
_cell.angle_gamma   90.00
#
_symmetry.space_group_name_H-M   'P 1'
#
loop_
_entity.id
_entity.type
_entity.pdbx_description
1 polymer ?
#
loop_
_entity_poly.entity_id
_entity_poly.type
_entity_poly.pdbx_seq_one_letter_code
_entity_poly.pdbx_strand_id
1 'polypeptide(L)'
;MLYPAGLLPARSWRGITAGLADHFGDNAALDDATVAHIAAYLEANAADAKARNRKMLRDLSGAVTPARITELPWWTRKHERKDRVTPATLARKGAKFRGDCKACHEDAERGLFDEE
;
A
#
# COMPACT_ATOMS: atom_id res chain seq x y z
N MET A 1 -0.67 1.64 11.02
CA MET A 1 -1.73 0.79 10.46
C MET A 1 -1.12 -0.36 9.69
N LEU A 2 -1.83 -1.48 9.59
CA LEU A 2 -1.48 -2.57 8.68
C LEU A 2 -2.10 -2.28 7.30
N TYR A 3 -1.31 -2.39 6.24
CA TYR A 3 -1.81 -2.21 4.88
C TYR A 3 -2.43 -3.50 4.36
N PRO A 4 -3.68 -3.49 3.85
CA PRO A 4 -4.28 -4.66 3.24
C PRO A 4 -3.46 -5.21 2.07
N ALA A 5 -3.22 -6.53 2.05
CA ALA A 5 -2.45 -7.21 1.00
C ALA A 5 -2.98 -6.93 -0.42
N GLY A 6 -4.30 -6.72 -0.56
CA GLY A 6 -4.95 -6.41 -1.83
C GLY A 6 -4.66 -5.03 -2.41
N LEU A 7 -3.77 -4.24 -1.79
CA LEU A 7 -3.39 -2.90 -2.29
C LEU A 7 -2.19 -2.92 -3.24
N LEU A 8 -1.34 -3.96 -3.22
CA LEU A 8 -0.17 -4.10 -4.11
C LEU A 8 -0.18 -5.45 -4.83
N PRO A 9 0.50 -5.58 -5.99
CA PRO A 9 0.69 -6.85 -6.66
C PRO A 9 1.70 -7.72 -5.92
N ALA A 10 1.66 -9.05 -6.13
CA ALA A 10 2.53 -9.99 -5.43
C ALA A 10 4.03 -9.67 -5.59
N ARG A 11 4.45 -9.25 -6.79
CA ARG A 11 5.84 -8.84 -7.07
C ARG A 11 6.33 -7.68 -6.19
N SER A 12 5.44 -6.76 -5.83
CA SER A 12 5.77 -5.64 -4.96
C SER A 12 5.97 -6.11 -3.53
N TRP A 13 5.07 -6.96 -3.03
CA TRP A 13 5.20 -7.54 -1.69
C TRP A 13 6.50 -8.33 -1.55
N ARG A 14 6.84 -9.14 -2.54
CA ARG A 14 8.11 -9.87 -2.58
C ARG A 14 9.33 -8.95 -2.52
N GLY A 15 9.32 -7.86 -3.27
CA GLY A 15 10.40 -6.86 -3.23
C GLY A 15 10.53 -6.21 -1.85
N ILE A 16 9.41 -5.88 -1.22
CA ILE A 16 9.38 -5.26 0.11
C ILE A 16 9.89 -6.22 1.19
N THR A 17 9.41 -7.46 1.21
CA THR A 17 9.79 -8.44 2.24
C THR A 17 11.22 -8.94 2.09
N ALA A 18 11.79 -8.91 0.89
CA ALA A 18 13.21 -9.21 0.66
C ALA A 18 14.16 -8.09 1.13
N GLY A 19 13.66 -6.86 1.32
CA GLY A 19 14.45 -5.67 1.62
C GLY A 19 14.23 -5.08 3.02
N LEU A 20 13.76 -5.87 3.99
CA LEU A 20 13.32 -5.34 5.30
C LEU A 20 14.42 -4.64 6.13
N ALA A 21 15.68 -4.97 5.93
CA ALA A 21 16.79 -4.29 6.62
C ALA A 21 16.98 -2.83 6.16
N ASP A 22 16.50 -2.48 4.96
CA ASP A 22 16.50 -1.13 4.38
C ASP A 22 15.06 -0.76 3.98
N HIS A 23 14.20 -0.63 4.98
CA HIS A 23 12.77 -0.43 4.81
C HIS A 23 12.42 1.06 4.90
N PHE A 24 12.65 1.79 3.80
CA PHE A 24 12.29 3.20 3.65
C PHE A 24 12.98 4.15 4.64
N GLY A 25 14.26 3.89 4.95
CA GLY A 25 15.03 4.66 5.93
C GLY A 25 14.91 4.17 7.36
N ASP A 26 14.27 3.02 7.58
CA ASP A 26 14.18 2.32 8.86
C ASP A 26 14.62 0.85 8.68
N ASN A 27 14.91 0.17 9.78
CA ASN A 27 15.23 -1.25 9.80
C ASN A 27 14.04 -2.05 10.34
N ALA A 28 13.35 -2.76 9.47
CA ALA A 28 12.22 -3.62 9.77
C ALA A 28 12.58 -5.12 9.69
N ALA A 29 13.86 -5.47 9.83
CA ALA A 29 14.31 -6.86 9.76
C ALA A 29 13.64 -7.75 10.81
N LEU A 30 13.31 -8.97 10.38
CA LEU A 30 12.69 -10.02 11.19
C LEU A 30 13.43 -11.34 10.92
N ASP A 31 13.18 -12.37 11.71
CA ASP A 31 13.71 -13.70 11.44
C ASP A 31 13.12 -14.30 10.15
N ASP A 32 13.89 -15.19 9.51
CA ASP A 32 13.54 -15.75 8.20
C ASP A 32 12.19 -16.49 8.20
N ALA A 33 11.83 -17.17 9.30
CA ALA A 33 10.57 -17.90 9.39
C ALA A 33 9.38 -16.94 9.41
N THR A 34 9.49 -15.83 10.17
CA THR A 34 8.48 -14.77 10.19
C THR A 34 8.38 -14.08 8.82
N VAL A 35 9.49 -13.74 8.18
CA VAL A 35 9.48 -13.13 6.83
C VAL A 35 8.80 -14.04 5.82
N ALA A 36 9.13 -15.34 5.82
CA ALA A 36 8.52 -16.31 4.91
C ALA A 36 7.00 -16.40 5.11
N HIS A 37 6.55 -16.42 6.37
CA HIS A 37 5.11 -16.46 6.69
C HIS A 37 4.38 -15.20 6.21
N ILE A 38 4.93 -14.02 6.48
CA ILE A 38 4.36 -12.73 6.05
C ILE A 38 4.32 -12.63 4.52
N ALA A 39 5.42 -12.96 3.85
CA ALA A 39 5.52 -12.92 2.39
C ALA A 39 4.47 -13.84 1.74
N ALA A 40 4.33 -15.08 2.24
CA ALA A 40 3.33 -16.02 1.74
C ALA A 40 1.90 -15.48 1.88
N TYR A 41 1.55 -14.88 3.03
CA TYR A 41 0.24 -14.27 3.24
C TYR A 41 -0.02 -13.10 2.28
N LEU A 42 0.95 -12.19 2.14
CA LEU A 42 0.83 -11.01 1.29
C LEU A 42 0.72 -11.38 -0.19
N GLU A 43 1.53 -12.33 -0.67
CA GLU A 43 1.48 -12.80 -2.06
C GLU A 43 0.17 -13.54 -2.38
N ALA A 44 -0.31 -14.40 -1.48
CA ALA A 44 -1.56 -15.14 -1.67
C ALA A 44 -2.80 -14.22 -1.71
N ASN A 45 -2.73 -13.05 -1.06
CA ASN A 45 -3.82 -12.09 -0.94
C ASN A 45 -3.59 -10.80 -1.75
N ALA A 46 -2.58 -10.80 -2.63
CA ALA A 46 -2.21 -9.65 -3.43
C ALA A 46 -3.32 -9.18 -4.38
N ALA A 47 -3.19 -7.96 -4.89
CA ALA A 47 -4.15 -7.36 -5.81
C ALA A 47 -4.31 -8.09 -7.15
N ASP A 48 -3.34 -8.92 -7.53
CA ASP A 48 -3.33 -9.79 -8.71
C ASP A 48 -3.59 -11.27 -8.39
N ALA A 49 -3.94 -11.61 -7.15
CA ALA A 49 -4.39 -12.95 -6.79
C ALA A 49 -5.74 -13.30 -7.47
N LYS A 50 -5.93 -14.58 -7.82
CA LYS A 50 -7.06 -15.07 -8.65
C LYS A 50 -8.45 -14.63 -8.17
N ALA A 51 -8.66 -14.52 -6.85
CA ALA A 51 -9.95 -14.19 -6.24
C ALA A 51 -10.18 -12.68 -6.03
N ARG A 52 -9.26 -11.81 -6.45
CA ARG A 52 -9.33 -10.36 -6.20
C ARG A 52 -9.64 -9.58 -7.47
N ASN A 53 -10.38 -8.48 -7.29
CA ASN A 53 -10.51 -7.50 -8.37
C ASN A 53 -9.17 -6.76 -8.54
N ARG A 54 -8.79 -6.51 -9.79
CA ARG A 54 -7.52 -5.84 -10.12
C ARG A 54 -7.66 -4.31 -10.14
N LYS A 55 -8.67 -3.75 -9.46
CA LYS A 55 -9.03 -2.31 -9.50
C LYS A 55 -7.85 -1.42 -9.08
N MET A 56 -7.07 -1.89 -8.11
CA MET A 56 -5.90 -1.19 -7.56
C MET A 56 -4.73 -1.16 -8.55
N LEU A 57 -4.64 -2.15 -9.44
CA LEU A 57 -3.58 -2.28 -10.43
C LEU A 57 -3.94 -1.65 -11.79
N ARG A 58 -5.09 -0.98 -11.87
CA ARG A 58 -5.52 -0.32 -13.11
C ARG A 58 -4.47 0.69 -13.56
N ASP A 59 -4.09 0.59 -14.82
CA ASP A 59 -3.06 1.38 -15.51
C ASP A 59 -1.63 1.15 -15.00
N LEU A 60 -1.41 0.17 -14.11
CA LEU A 60 -0.07 -0.23 -13.71
C LEU A 60 0.55 -1.13 -14.79
N SER A 61 1.68 -0.70 -15.34
CA SER A 61 2.48 -1.51 -16.27
C SER A 61 3.01 -2.78 -15.58
N GLY A 62 2.98 -3.91 -16.31
CA GLY A 62 3.56 -5.17 -15.84
C GLY A 62 5.08 -5.12 -15.64
N ALA A 63 5.77 -4.17 -16.28
CA ALA A 63 7.21 -3.96 -16.16
C ALA A 63 7.61 -3.19 -14.89
N VAL A 64 6.65 -2.57 -14.18
CA VAL A 64 6.91 -1.75 -13.00
C VAL A 64 6.58 -2.54 -11.74
N THR A 65 7.49 -2.56 -10.77
CA THR A 65 7.29 -3.15 -9.44
C THR A 65 7.29 -2.01 -8.40
N PRO A 66 6.12 -1.39 -8.13
CA PRO A 66 6.05 -0.26 -7.21
C PRO A 66 6.31 -0.72 -5.77
N ALA A 67 7.10 0.03 -5.00
CA ALA A 67 7.33 -0.26 -3.58
C ALA A 67 6.33 0.44 -2.67
N ARG A 68 5.60 1.46 -3.17
CA ARG A 68 4.61 2.22 -2.38
C ARG A 68 3.23 2.17 -3.01
N ILE A 69 2.21 1.96 -2.19
CA ILE A 69 0.78 2.04 -2.60
C ILE A 69 0.47 3.42 -3.18
N THR A 70 1.05 4.48 -2.62
CA THR A 70 0.83 5.87 -3.02
C THR A 70 1.39 6.22 -4.41
N GLU A 71 2.23 5.36 -4.98
CA GLU A 71 2.79 5.51 -6.34
C GLU A 71 1.92 4.85 -7.41
N LEU A 72 0.92 4.07 -7.02
CA LEU A 72 0.05 3.39 -7.97
C LEU A 72 -0.74 4.41 -8.81
N PRO A 73 -0.86 4.21 -10.14
CA PRO A 73 -1.68 5.08 -11.00
C PRO A 73 -3.13 5.20 -10.52
N TRP A 74 -3.68 4.14 -9.95
CA TRP A 74 -5.00 4.19 -9.33
C TRP A 74 -5.06 5.12 -8.12
N TRP A 75 -4.05 5.07 -7.25
CA TRP A 75 -4.00 5.88 -6.03
C TRP A 75 -3.87 7.36 -6.40
N THR A 76 -2.94 7.69 -7.32
CA THR A 76 -2.71 9.07 -7.77
C THR A 76 -3.96 9.66 -8.41
N ARG A 77 -4.69 8.92 -9.24
CA ARG A 77 -5.97 9.36 -9.80
C ARG A 77 -7.05 9.59 -8.73
N LYS A 78 -7.08 8.78 -7.67
CA LYS A 78 -8.11 8.88 -6.62
C LYS A 78 -7.82 9.97 -5.60
N HIS A 79 -6.55 10.32 -5.39
CA HIS A 79 -6.11 11.25 -4.36
C HIS A 79 -5.39 12.48 -4.94
N GLU A 80 -4.20 12.27 -5.49
CA GLU A 80 -3.29 13.35 -5.91
C GLU A 80 -3.87 14.22 -7.02
N ARG A 81 -4.36 13.61 -8.11
CA ARG A 81 -4.98 14.35 -9.23
C ARG A 81 -6.33 14.99 -8.90
N LYS A 82 -6.78 14.85 -7.65
CA LYS A 82 -8.01 15.45 -7.11
C LYS A 82 -7.72 16.39 -5.93
N ASP A 83 -6.46 16.76 -5.72
CA ASP A 83 -6.00 17.64 -4.65
C ASP A 83 -6.42 17.21 -3.23
N ARG A 84 -6.71 15.91 -3.02
CA ARG A 84 -7.16 15.37 -1.73
C ARG A 84 -6.04 15.20 -0.70
N VAL A 85 -4.79 15.36 -1.14
CA VAL A 85 -3.57 15.12 -0.35
C VAL A 85 -2.58 16.27 -0.48
N THR A 86 -3.07 17.50 -0.72
CA THR A 86 -2.26 18.72 -0.67
C THR A 86 -1.67 18.91 0.73
N PRO A 87 -0.52 19.61 0.88
CA PRO A 87 0.07 19.86 2.19
C PRO A 87 -0.91 20.46 3.21
N ALA A 88 -1.74 21.41 2.77
CA ALA A 88 -2.79 22.02 3.59
C ALA A 88 -3.87 20.99 4.01
N THR A 89 -4.27 20.09 3.12
CA THR A 89 -5.27 19.06 3.44
C THR A 89 -4.71 18.03 4.40
N LEU A 90 -3.46 17.59 4.20
CA LEU A 90 -2.79 16.66 5.11
C LEU A 90 -2.64 17.26 6.51
N ALA A 91 -2.20 18.52 6.60
CA ALA A 91 -2.10 19.24 7.87
C ALA A 91 -3.45 19.34 8.59
N ARG A 92 -4.53 19.71 7.87
CA ARG A 92 -5.89 19.79 8.42
C ARG A 92 -6.39 18.44 8.95
N LYS A 93 -6.03 17.34 8.29
CA LYS A 93 -6.40 15.97 8.70
C LYS A 93 -5.43 15.36 9.72
N GLY A 94 -4.36 16.08 10.09
CA GLY A 94 -3.32 15.54 10.97
C GLY A 94 -2.50 14.40 10.35
N ALA A 95 -2.55 14.23 9.03
CA ALA A 95 -1.83 13.18 8.32
C ALA A 95 -0.35 13.53 8.20
N LYS A 96 0.54 12.64 8.66
CA LYS A 96 1.99 12.92 8.66
C LYS A 96 2.64 12.83 7.28
N PHE A 97 2.07 12.00 6.42
CA PHE A 97 2.51 11.79 5.04
C PHE A 97 1.35 11.20 4.23
N ARG A 98 1.48 11.18 2.90
CA ARG A 98 0.41 10.71 1.97
C ARG A 98 -0.05 9.27 2.21
N GLY A 99 0.78 8.44 2.83
CA GLY A 99 0.50 7.05 3.16
C GLY A 99 -0.15 6.84 4.53
N ASP A 100 -0.39 7.91 5.30
CA ASP A 100 -1.08 7.85 6.59
C ASP A 100 -2.60 7.71 6.37
N CYS A 101 -3.03 6.57 5.81
CA CYS A 101 -4.40 6.41 5.32
C CYS A 101 -5.44 6.59 6.43
N LYS A 102 -5.11 6.15 7.65
CA LYS A 102 -5.99 6.22 8.83
C LYS A 102 -6.32 7.65 9.25
N ALA A 103 -5.44 8.62 8.98
CA ALA A 103 -5.70 10.03 9.29
C ALA A 103 -6.86 10.63 8.45
N CYS A 104 -7.17 10.03 7.30
CA CYS A 104 -8.28 10.46 6.45
C CYS A 104 -9.44 9.45 6.40
N HIS A 105 -9.16 8.16 6.58
CA HIS A 105 -10.10 7.04 6.50
C HIS A 105 -10.09 6.29 7.84
N GLU A 106 -11.03 6.58 8.73
CA GLU A 106 -11.00 6.10 10.12
C GLU A 106 -11.02 4.56 10.20
N ASP A 107 -11.82 3.92 9.34
CA ASP A 107 -11.95 2.46 9.25
C ASP A 107 -10.97 1.79 8.26
N ALA A 108 -9.87 2.45 7.89
CA ALA A 108 -8.88 1.91 6.93
C ALA A 108 -8.30 0.55 7.35
N GLU A 109 -8.14 0.31 8.65
CA GLU A 109 -7.64 -0.98 9.19
C GLU A 109 -8.64 -2.12 9.02
N ARG A 110 -9.93 -1.81 8.85
CA ARG A 110 -10.99 -2.77 8.50
C ARG A 110 -11.16 -2.94 6.99
N GLY A 111 -10.29 -2.29 6.20
CA GLY A 111 -10.35 -2.30 4.74
C GLY A 111 -11.41 -1.38 4.15
N LEU A 112 -12.00 -0.49 4.95
CA LEU A 112 -12.99 0.49 4.51
C LEU A 112 -12.27 1.81 4.21
N PHE A 113 -12.28 2.18 2.94
CA PHE A 113 -11.69 3.43 2.43
C PHE A 113 -12.72 4.29 1.68
N ASP A 114 -13.90 3.73 1.45
CA ASP A 114 -15.04 4.46 0.91
C ASP A 114 -15.78 5.06 2.09
N GLU A 115 -15.63 6.36 2.28
CA GLU A 115 -16.50 7.22 3.07
C GLU A 115 -16.62 8.53 2.27
N GLU A 116 -17.79 9.17 2.37
CA GLU A 116 -18.23 10.39 1.65
C GLU A 116 -17.13 11.42 1.29
#